data_AF-A0A497LL90-F1
#
_entry.id   AF-A0A497LL90-F1
#
_cell.length_a   1.000
_cell.length_b   1.000
_cell.length_c   1.000
_cell.angle_alpha   90.00
_cell.angle_beta   90.00
_cell.angle_gamma   90.00
#
_symmetry.space_group_name_H-M   'P 1'
#
loop_
_entity.id
_entity.type
_entity.pdbx_description
1 polymer ?
#
loop_
_entity_poly.entity_id
_entity_poly.type
_entity_poly.pdbx_seq_one_letter_code
_entity_poly.pdbx_strand_id
1 'polypeptide(L)'
;MVQRLAVLGLAVLIIAGCKKQEQTKFTPPPDGKVTKELADKYIKAAKALELAIVRHQTYIRDFMRRFKIDSLSQLQDTAFIREHPEVMDAWQRLQRRWKEAEQDAYRRAGLTEDAFNWIGMALTDTINADIREYVQKALTAE
;
A
#
# COMPACT_ATOMS: atom_id res chain seq x y z
N MET A 1 -45.60 -1.31 -50.03
CA MET A 1 -46.01 -2.65 -49.56
C MET A 1 -44.84 -3.60 -49.86
N VAL A 2 -44.52 -4.48 -48.90
CA VAL A 2 -43.42 -5.49 -48.93
C VAL A 2 -42.02 -4.99 -48.53
N GLN A 3 -41.89 -4.89 -47.21
CA GLN A 3 -40.73 -5.08 -46.35
C GLN A 3 -39.75 -6.15 -46.85
N ARG A 4 -38.48 -5.76 -47.07
CA ARG A 4 -37.34 -6.68 -47.25
C ARG A 4 -36.06 -6.09 -46.66
N LEU A 5 -35.30 -6.97 -45.98
CA LEU A 5 -33.88 -6.90 -45.63
C LEU A 5 -33.55 -5.92 -44.49
N ALA A 6 -33.55 -6.32 -43.22
CA ALA A 6 -32.69 -7.33 -42.56
C ALA A 6 -31.19 -7.03 -42.70
N VAL A 7 -30.54 -6.98 -41.52
CA VAL A 7 -29.09 -6.87 -41.27
C VAL A 7 -28.51 -5.45 -41.39
N LEU A 8 -28.86 -4.60 -40.44
CA LEU A 8 -28.00 -3.49 -40.03
C LEU A 8 -27.51 -3.76 -38.61
N GLY A 9 -26.23 -4.10 -38.54
CA GLY A 9 -25.32 -4.13 -37.40
C GLY A 9 -25.95 -4.07 -36.01
N LEU A 10 -26.05 -5.25 -35.37
CA LEU A 10 -26.12 -5.36 -33.92
C LEU A 10 -24.79 -4.83 -33.34
N ALA A 11 -24.73 -3.52 -33.13
CA ALA A 11 -23.69 -2.88 -32.32
C ALA A 11 -23.94 -3.31 -30.87
N VAL A 12 -23.40 -4.46 -30.49
CA VAL A 12 -23.26 -4.86 -29.09
C VAL A 12 -22.24 -3.91 -28.48
N LEU A 13 -22.75 -2.79 -27.96
CA LEU A 13 -22.07 -1.96 -26.98
C LEU A 13 -21.77 -2.86 -25.78
N ILE A 14 -20.59 -3.47 -25.78
CA ILE A 14 -19.96 -4.00 -24.58
C ILE A 14 -19.66 -2.76 -23.74
N ILE A 15 -20.64 -2.35 -22.93
CA ILE A 15 -20.41 -1.48 -21.79
C ILE A 15 -19.60 -2.35 -20.83
N ALA A 16 -18.30 -2.40 -21.07
CA ALA A 16 -17.33 -2.95 -20.14
C ALA A 16 -17.53 -2.17 -18.85
N GLY A 17 -18.25 -2.79 -17.93
CA GLY A 17 -18.48 -2.25 -16.61
C GLY A 17 -17.12 -1.99 -16.00
N CYS A 18 -16.76 -0.72 -15.88
CA CYS A 18 -15.90 -0.26 -14.81
C CYS A 18 -16.66 -0.54 -13.50
N LYS A 19 -16.70 -1.81 -13.08
CA LYS A 19 -16.89 -2.13 -11.67
C LYS A 19 -15.68 -1.52 -11.00
N LYS A 20 -15.85 -0.30 -10.45
CA LYS A 20 -15.01 0.14 -9.34
C LYS A 20 -14.98 -1.04 -8.39
N GLN A 21 -13.83 -1.71 -8.26
CA GLN A 21 -13.61 -2.61 -7.15
C GLN A 21 -13.76 -1.73 -5.91
N GLU A 22 -14.95 -1.72 -5.32
CA GLU A 22 -15.10 -1.29 -3.94
C GLU A 22 -14.12 -2.16 -3.16
N GLN A 23 -13.07 -1.53 -2.62
CA GLN A 23 -12.23 -2.18 -1.63
C GLN A 23 -13.17 -2.54 -0.49
N THR A 24 -13.57 -3.81 -0.43
CA THR A 24 -14.39 -4.33 0.64
C THR A 24 -13.63 -4.06 1.93
N LYS A 25 -14.25 -3.30 2.84
CA LYS A 25 -13.72 -3.05 4.18
C LYS A 25 -13.36 -4.41 4.81
N PHE A 26 -12.15 -4.51 5.36
CA PHE A 26 -11.71 -5.74 5.99
C PHE A 26 -12.57 -6.04 7.22
N THR A 27 -13.06 -7.28 7.32
CA THR A 27 -13.81 -7.76 8.48
C THR A 27 -12.94 -8.77 9.23
N PRO A 28 -12.52 -8.46 10.47
CA PRO A 28 -11.80 -9.40 11.31
C PRO A 28 -12.54 -10.73 11.53
N PRO A 29 -11.81 -11.85 11.68
CA PRO A 29 -12.37 -13.10 12.18
C PRO A 29 -13.07 -12.89 13.54
N PRO A 30 -14.28 -13.44 13.74
CA PRO A 30 -15.06 -13.20 14.95
C PRO A 30 -14.46 -13.84 16.20
N ASP A 31 -13.59 -14.83 16.04
CA ASP A 31 -12.85 -15.49 17.12
C ASP A 31 -11.53 -14.78 17.48
N GLY A 32 -11.22 -13.67 16.80
CA GLY A 32 -9.99 -12.90 17.01
C GLY A 32 -8.71 -13.64 16.58
N LYS A 33 -8.82 -14.80 15.93
CA LYS A 33 -7.67 -15.62 15.57
C LYS A 33 -7.10 -15.21 14.22
N VAL A 34 -5.78 -15.06 14.17
CA VAL A 34 -5.05 -14.92 12.92
C VAL A 34 -4.87 -16.31 12.32
N THR A 35 -5.46 -16.57 11.15
CA THR A 35 -5.22 -17.84 10.45
C THR A 35 -3.83 -17.86 9.84
N LYS A 36 -3.31 -19.06 9.53
CA LYS A 36 -2.04 -19.19 8.82
C LYS A 36 -2.05 -18.45 7.48
N GLU A 37 -3.16 -18.48 6.75
CA GLU A 37 -3.30 -17.74 5.48
C GLU A 37 -3.18 -16.22 5.68
N LEU A 38 -3.81 -15.67 6.73
CA LEU A 38 -3.67 -14.25 7.06
C LEU A 38 -2.21 -13.93 7.47
N ALA A 39 -1.58 -14.79 8.24
CA ALA A 39 -0.18 -14.66 8.62
C ALA A 39 0.77 -14.69 7.41
N ASP A 40 0.55 -15.59 6.44
CA ASP A 40 1.36 -15.68 5.21
C ASP A 40 1.26 -14.40 4.38
N LYS A 41 0.04 -13.85 4.24
CA LYS A 41 -0.17 -12.56 3.57
C LYS A 41 0.50 -11.43 4.34
N TYR A 42 0.41 -11.42 5.67
CA TYR A 42 1.07 -10.43 6.52
C TYR A 42 2.60 -10.46 6.35
N ILE A 43 3.21 -11.65 6.40
CA ILE A 43 4.65 -11.84 6.18
C ILE A 43 5.06 -11.30 4.81
N LYS A 44 4.28 -11.61 3.75
CA LYS A 44 4.55 -11.13 2.40
C LYS A 44 4.48 -9.60 2.30
N ALA A 45 3.49 -8.98 2.95
CA ALA A 45 3.37 -7.53 3.01
C ALA A 45 4.54 -6.90 3.79
N ALA A 46 4.87 -7.44 4.96
CA ALA A 46 5.94 -6.95 5.82
C ALA A 46 7.30 -6.95 5.11
N LYS A 47 7.65 -8.05 4.44
CA LYS A 47 8.89 -8.13 3.63
C LYS A 47 8.91 -7.14 2.47
N ALA A 48 7.78 -6.96 1.80
CA ALA A 48 7.68 -5.98 0.71
C ALA A 48 7.81 -4.53 1.22
N LEU A 49 7.19 -4.21 2.37
CA LEU A 49 7.31 -2.91 3.04
C LEU A 49 8.74 -2.64 3.50
N GLU A 50 9.41 -3.62 4.08
CA GLU A 50 10.82 -3.50 4.50
C GLU A 50 11.72 -3.09 3.31
N LEU A 51 11.59 -3.79 2.19
CA LEU A 51 12.31 -3.43 0.96
C LEU A 51 11.94 -2.01 0.47
N ALA A 52 10.67 -1.63 0.58
CA ALA A 52 10.22 -0.28 0.22
C ALA A 52 10.81 0.79 1.14
N ILE A 53 10.91 0.52 2.45
CA ILE A 53 11.51 1.41 3.45
C ILE A 53 13.00 1.64 3.13
N VAL A 54 13.76 0.58 2.89
CA VAL A 54 15.20 0.70 2.54
C VAL A 54 15.40 1.55 1.28
N ARG A 55 14.55 1.36 0.26
CA ARG A 55 14.59 2.19 -0.96
C ARG A 55 14.19 3.64 -0.64
N HIS A 56 13.16 3.86 0.16
CA HIS A 56 12.69 5.19 0.53
C HIS A 56 13.73 5.98 1.33
N GLN A 57 14.44 5.33 2.26
CA GLN A 57 15.56 5.92 2.98
C GLN A 57 16.66 6.41 2.04
N THR A 58 16.92 5.68 0.95
CA THR A 58 17.87 6.12 -0.08
C THR A 58 17.35 7.37 -0.81
N TYR A 59 16.06 7.40 -1.17
CA TYR A 59 15.47 8.59 -1.79
C TYR A 59 15.46 9.81 -0.86
N ILE A 60 15.24 9.63 0.45
CA ILE A 60 15.34 10.69 1.46
C ILE A 60 16.77 11.25 1.50
N ARG A 61 17.78 10.39 1.56
CA ARG A 61 19.19 10.83 1.57
C ARG A 61 19.55 11.59 0.30
N ASP A 62 19.12 11.11 -0.86
CA ASP A 62 19.33 11.79 -2.14
C ASP A 62 18.62 13.14 -2.22
N PHE A 63 17.39 13.22 -1.70
CA PHE A 63 16.63 14.45 -1.59
C PHE A 63 17.37 15.48 -0.71
N MET A 64 17.76 15.08 0.51
CA MET A 64 18.48 15.96 1.44
C MET A 64 19.80 16.47 0.83
N ARG A 65 20.57 15.57 0.21
CA ARG A 65 21.82 15.92 -0.48
C ARG A 65 21.60 16.88 -1.65
N ARG A 66 20.60 16.63 -2.49
CA ARG A 66 20.30 17.46 -3.67
C ARG A 66 19.93 18.89 -3.30
N PHE A 67 19.14 19.05 -2.23
CA PHE A 67 18.63 20.35 -1.79
C PHE A 67 19.43 20.97 -0.63
N LYS A 68 20.54 20.33 -0.22
CA LYS A 68 21.39 20.78 0.90
C LYS A 68 20.58 21.01 2.18
N ILE A 69 19.69 20.09 2.48
CA ILE A 69 18.86 20.08 3.68
C ILE A 69 19.58 19.25 4.73
N ASP A 70 19.93 19.89 5.85
CA ASP A 70 20.63 19.24 6.96
C ASP A 70 19.65 18.47 7.85
N SER A 71 18.40 18.93 7.93
CA SER A 71 17.34 18.30 8.71
C SER A 71 15.98 18.41 8.02
N LEU A 72 15.21 17.32 8.02
CA LEU A 72 13.83 17.32 7.54
C LEU A 72 12.92 18.28 8.34
N SER A 73 13.31 18.71 9.54
CA SER A 73 12.59 19.75 10.28
C SER A 73 12.53 21.08 9.54
N GLN A 74 13.48 21.37 8.65
CA GLN A 74 13.45 22.57 7.80
C GLN A 74 12.22 22.58 6.87
N LEU A 75 11.63 21.42 6.57
CA LEU A 75 10.40 21.34 5.78
C LEU A 75 9.14 21.83 6.52
N GLN A 76 9.24 22.04 7.84
CA GLN A 76 8.18 22.62 8.66
C GLN A 76 8.34 24.13 8.84
N ASP A 77 9.48 24.70 8.43
CA ASP A 77 9.74 26.13 8.48
C ASP A 77 9.04 26.83 7.30
N THR A 78 8.04 27.64 7.62
CA THR A 78 7.23 28.36 6.63
C THR A 78 8.03 29.38 5.83
N ALA A 79 9.09 29.97 6.39
CA ALA A 79 9.96 30.91 5.69
C ALA A 79 10.81 30.16 4.66
N PHE A 80 11.44 29.07 5.08
CA PHE A 80 12.24 28.19 4.20
C PHE A 80 11.40 27.64 3.04
N ILE A 81 10.20 27.12 3.32
CA ILE A 81 9.33 26.56 2.28
C ILE A 81 8.85 27.62 1.29
N ARG A 82 8.62 28.86 1.74
CA ARG A 82 8.23 29.96 0.86
C ARG A 82 9.36 30.35 -0.09
N GLU A 83 10.60 30.30 0.39
CA GLU A 83 11.79 30.65 -0.39
C GLU A 83 12.24 29.51 -1.33
N HIS A 84 11.86 28.27 -1.01
CA HIS A 84 12.25 27.07 -1.76
C HIS A 84 11.04 26.21 -2.19
N PRO A 85 10.13 26.73 -3.03
CA PRO A 85 8.95 25.98 -3.47
C PRO A 85 9.30 24.67 -4.19
N GLU A 86 10.42 24.62 -4.91
CA GLU A 86 10.92 23.42 -5.58
C GLU A 86 11.26 22.27 -4.62
N VAL A 87 11.67 22.61 -3.39
CA VAL A 87 11.94 21.64 -2.32
C VAL A 87 10.64 21.01 -1.88
N MET A 88 9.60 21.82 -1.66
CA MET A 88 8.28 21.32 -1.26
C MET A 88 7.65 20.43 -2.34
N ASP A 89 7.76 20.83 -3.61
CA ASP A 89 7.29 20.01 -4.74
C ASP A 89 8.00 18.65 -4.81
N ALA A 90 9.32 18.64 -4.60
CA ALA A 90 10.10 17.42 -4.56
C ALA A 90 9.76 16.55 -3.35
N TRP A 91 9.51 17.16 -2.19
CA TRP A 91 9.06 16.48 -0.99
C TRP A 91 7.70 15.80 -1.18
N GLN A 92 6.72 16.51 -1.73
CA GLN A 92 5.40 15.94 -2.02
C GLN A 92 5.47 14.79 -3.03
N ARG A 93 6.33 14.88 -4.04
CA ARG A 93 6.59 13.76 -4.97
C ARG A 93 7.14 12.53 -4.24
N LEU A 94 8.05 12.75 -3.29
CA LEU A 94 8.64 11.68 -2.50
C LEU A 94 7.59 11.00 -1.60
N GLN A 95 6.71 11.78 -0.96
CA GLN A 95 5.60 11.26 -0.15
C GLN A 95 4.59 10.47 -1.00
N ARG A 96 4.24 10.95 -2.20
CA ARG A 96 3.38 10.19 -3.13
C ARG A 96 4.00 8.86 -3.53
N ARG A 97 5.29 8.87 -3.85
CA ARG A 97 6.04 7.65 -4.20
C ARG A 97 6.06 6.64 -3.05
N TRP A 98 6.20 7.11 -1.81
CA TRP A 98 6.08 6.24 -0.63
C TRP A 98 4.69 5.60 -0.56
N LYS A 99 3.63 6.41 -0.63
CA LYS A 99 2.25 5.92 -0.56
C LYS A 99 1.94 4.89 -1.64
N GLU A 100 2.43 5.11 -2.86
CA GLU A 100 2.28 4.14 -3.96
C GLU A 100 3.00 2.83 -3.68
N ALA A 101 4.22 2.88 -3.13
CA ALA A 101 5.00 1.68 -2.78
C ALA A 101 4.35 0.89 -1.62
N GLU A 102 3.84 1.58 -0.61
CA GLU A 102 3.10 1.02 0.51
C GLU A 102 1.82 0.31 0.03
N GLN A 103 1.01 0.99 -0.78
CA GLN A 103 -0.19 0.40 -1.38
C GLN A 103 0.12 -0.80 -2.28
N ASP A 104 1.22 -0.76 -3.04
CA ASP A 104 1.65 -1.88 -3.86
C ASP A 104 2.07 -3.09 -3.02
N ALA A 105 2.73 -2.88 -1.88
CA ALA A 105 3.09 -3.95 -0.95
C ALA A 105 1.86 -4.69 -0.44
N TYR A 106 0.83 -3.96 0.02
CA TYR A 106 -0.43 -4.55 0.46
C TYR A 106 -1.16 -5.27 -0.68
N ARG A 107 -1.28 -4.64 -1.83
CA ARG A 107 -1.95 -5.23 -3.01
C ARG A 107 -1.29 -6.52 -3.45
N ARG A 108 0.05 -6.57 -3.54
CA ARG A 108 0.79 -7.79 -3.92
C ARG A 108 0.64 -8.90 -2.89
N ALA A 109 0.46 -8.54 -1.62
CA ALA A 109 0.19 -9.49 -0.55
C ALA A 109 -1.27 -9.96 -0.50
N GLY A 110 -2.18 -9.33 -1.26
CA GLY A 110 -3.61 -9.61 -1.18
C GLY A 110 -4.22 -9.14 0.13
N LEU A 111 -3.70 -8.05 0.70
CA LEU A 111 -4.19 -7.40 1.91
C LEU A 111 -4.59 -5.95 1.63
N THR A 112 -5.45 -5.43 2.49
CA THR A 112 -5.62 -3.99 2.69
C THR A 112 -4.72 -3.53 3.84
N GLU A 113 -4.49 -2.23 3.95
CA GLU A 113 -3.80 -1.63 5.11
C GLU A 113 -4.52 -1.96 6.42
N ASP A 114 -5.86 -1.83 6.46
CA ASP A 114 -6.67 -2.19 7.62
C ASP A 114 -6.46 -3.64 8.06
N ALA A 115 -6.39 -4.58 7.10
CA ALA A 115 -6.15 -5.99 7.39
C ALA A 115 -4.74 -6.20 7.94
N PHE A 116 -3.73 -5.56 7.35
CA PHE A 116 -2.36 -5.62 7.82
C PHE A 116 -2.22 -5.09 9.26
N ASN A 117 -2.81 -3.94 9.54
CA ASN A 117 -2.80 -3.30 10.87
C ASN A 117 -3.53 -4.16 11.90
N TRP A 118 -4.70 -4.71 11.53
CA TRP A 118 -5.44 -5.61 12.40
C TRP A 118 -4.64 -6.86 12.74
N ILE A 119 -4.03 -7.52 11.76
CA ILE A 119 -3.20 -8.71 11.99
C ILE A 119 -2.04 -8.35 12.92
N GLY A 120 -1.34 -7.23 12.66
CA GLY A 120 -0.24 -6.77 13.51
C GLY A 120 -0.65 -6.58 14.98
N MET A 121 -1.82 -5.99 15.22
CA MET A 121 -2.39 -5.87 16.57
C MET A 121 -2.78 -7.22 17.17
N ALA A 122 -3.51 -8.06 16.42
CA ALA A 122 -3.99 -9.35 16.88
C ALA A 122 -2.83 -10.32 17.21
N LEU A 123 -1.68 -10.18 16.55
CA LEU A 123 -0.48 -10.95 16.86
C LEU A 123 0.07 -10.64 18.26
N THR A 124 -0.30 -9.54 18.90
CA THR A 124 0.11 -9.23 20.29
C THR A 124 -0.69 -10.00 21.33
N ASP A 125 -1.88 -10.51 20.96
CA ASP A 125 -2.71 -11.28 21.87
C ASP A 125 -2.17 -12.69 22.12
N THR A 126 -2.46 -13.23 23.30
CA THR A 126 -2.02 -14.58 23.71
C THR A 126 -2.71 -15.69 22.91
N ILE A 127 -3.94 -15.47 22.46
CA ILE A 127 -4.68 -16.43 21.61
C ILE A 127 -3.97 -16.72 20.28
N ASN A 128 -3.11 -15.80 19.83
CA ASN A 128 -2.35 -15.90 18.59
C ASN A 128 -0.86 -16.23 18.83
N ALA A 129 -0.48 -16.74 20.00
CA ALA A 129 0.93 -16.98 20.37
C ALA A 129 1.67 -17.86 19.35
N ASP A 130 1.08 -18.99 18.95
CA ASP A 130 1.69 -19.91 17.98
C ASP A 130 1.89 -19.25 16.61
N ILE A 131 0.93 -18.43 16.19
CA ILE A 131 0.99 -17.70 14.92
C ILE A 131 2.00 -16.55 15.00
N ARG A 132 2.11 -15.86 16.14
CA ARG A 132 3.16 -14.86 16.39
C ARG A 132 4.55 -15.50 16.28
N GLU A 133 4.76 -16.68 16.87
CA GLU A 133 6.03 -17.39 16.75
C GLU A 133 6.34 -17.78 15.29
N TYR A 134 5.33 -18.27 14.57
CA TYR A 134 5.43 -18.58 13.14
C TYR A 134 5.86 -17.35 12.32
N VAL A 135 5.19 -16.21 12.52
CA VAL A 135 5.48 -14.95 11.84
C VAL A 135 6.89 -14.46 12.19
N GLN A 136 7.26 -14.47 13.47
CA GLN A 136 8.58 -14.03 13.92
C GLN A 136 9.68 -14.82 13.24
N LYS A 137 9.60 -16.16 13.25
CA LYS A 137 10.57 -17.02 12.57
C LYS A 137 10.69 -16.70 11.08
N ALA A 138 9.57 -16.49 10.40
CA ALA A 138 9.55 -16.19 8.97
C ALA A 138 10.15 -14.82 8.61
N LEU A 139 10.09 -13.85 9.53
CA LEU A 139 10.64 -12.51 9.36
C LEU A 139 12.11 -12.40 9.79
N THR A 140 12.58 -13.25 10.71
CA THR A 140 13.99 -13.27 11.15
C THR A 140 14.87 -14.26 10.39
N ALA A 141 14.28 -15.18 9.63
CA ALA A 141 15.04 -16.10 8.78
C ALA A 141 15.60 -15.33 7.57
N GLU A 142 16.91 -15.05 7.63
CA GLU A 142 17.74 -14.51 6.54
C GLU A 142 17.91 -15.53 5.39
#